data_AF-A0A1Y1UTN3-F1
#
_entry.id   AF-A0A1Y1UTN3-F1
#
_cell.length_a   1.000
_cell.length_b   1.000
_cell.length_c   1.000
_cell.angle_alpha   90.00
_cell.angle_beta   90.00
_cell.angle_gamma   90.00
#
_symmetry.space_group_name_H-M   'P 1'
#
loop_
_entity.id
_entity.type
_entity.pdbx_description
1 polymer ?
#
loop_
_entity_poly.entity_id
_entity_poly.type
_entity_poly.pdbx_seq_one_letter_code
_entity_poly.pdbx_strand_id
1 'polypeptide(L)'
;MFKNILKFVALLSLSSVCFVNADSPLINEKAAENVSLEYTKDGVLRKEDQCFINFVNFGIKNDIVNISVKKENNKDGSFNLRIGELKNGNEGLNNYKTGYRFTDDEIKDYVKIKQNNVEIKDFSVASVVDGKFSLLIKNLKTCDELSVKQAYKTEALMATYLYYSNVSPLDINHAFDIAEFGPSSNNVPYDIIHWDMNTGLDRVREQCRIYIDYNRRDKTSGNHWVWYLSTDNINGEKCNNTAFYKAAKSSYIDYEQMDELFGDYYEGYVIKREGSENGHMDGILVNQKYLIEIYQDGCSEQNKDQVICTISSNKKLSYEEFQKEFVDNCLDVIVDQKEKAEWSVNASNITAKFSQYSINIENYNRGSLPKYETESVSYKEFKAAESSGIARFTINMSCGEGTFIGDKCRCSACPVNCASCLDGNTCSKCKEGSSLIDGKCVCNKGFITNEVGVCVIEPVTTTTTITIEETIEPTPTIIIEDEKSTELNENEEINSTTINHVTKTATVMKQSIPATKKPVTKKPKKIIRKCRAKFHNEI
;
A
#
# COMPACT_ATOMS: atom_id res chain seq x y z
N MET A 1 -61.06 -35.81 -61.78
CA MET A 1 -61.17 -34.55 -61.01
C MET A 1 -60.16 -34.67 -59.87
N PHE A 2 -58.93 -34.21 -60.06
CA PHE A 2 -58.42 -32.88 -59.65
C PHE A 2 -58.47 -32.70 -58.12
N LYS A 3 -57.37 -32.91 -57.38
CA LYS A 3 -56.16 -32.06 -57.26
C LYS A 3 -56.49 -30.65 -56.76
N ASN A 4 -56.19 -30.35 -55.48
CA ASN A 4 -55.57 -29.10 -54.97
C ASN A 4 -55.67 -28.93 -53.44
N ILE A 5 -55.16 -29.88 -52.64
CA ILE A 5 -54.85 -29.64 -51.21
C ILE A 5 -53.36 -29.96 -50.95
N LEU A 6 -52.50 -29.38 -51.79
CA LEU A 6 -51.04 -29.47 -51.67
C LEU A 6 -50.37 -28.16 -52.14
N LYS A 7 -50.95 -27.02 -51.73
CA LYS A 7 -50.42 -25.67 -52.02
C LYS A 7 -50.39 -24.71 -50.81
N PHE A 8 -50.72 -25.17 -49.60
CA PHE A 8 -50.66 -24.34 -48.38
C PHE A 8 -49.41 -24.55 -47.52
N VAL A 9 -48.47 -25.41 -47.95
CA VAL A 9 -47.21 -25.72 -47.24
C VAL A 9 -45.99 -25.05 -47.89
N ALA A 10 -46.17 -24.34 -49.00
CA ALA A 10 -45.08 -23.85 -49.86
C ALA A 10 -44.85 -22.33 -49.83
N LEU A 11 -45.39 -21.60 -48.84
CA LEU A 11 -45.28 -20.13 -48.77
C LEU A 11 -44.98 -19.57 -47.37
N LEU A 12 -44.25 -20.33 -46.55
CA LEU A 12 -43.67 -19.88 -45.26
C LEU A 12 -42.16 -20.17 -45.15
N SER A 13 -41.48 -20.29 -46.28
CA SER A 13 -40.03 -20.08 -46.36
C SER A 13 -39.74 -18.60 -46.66
N LEU A 14 -38.60 -18.09 -46.19
CA LEU A 14 -38.10 -16.71 -46.38
C LEU A 14 -38.63 -15.58 -45.47
N SER A 15 -38.81 -15.85 -44.18
CA SER A 15 -38.45 -14.84 -43.16
C SER A 15 -38.07 -15.46 -41.81
N SER A 16 -37.13 -16.43 -41.81
CA SER A 16 -36.32 -16.64 -40.62
C SER A 16 -35.39 -15.45 -40.48
N VAL A 17 -35.90 -14.38 -39.86
CA VAL A 17 -35.05 -13.40 -39.20
C VAL A 17 -34.37 -14.17 -38.09
N CYS A 18 -33.11 -14.55 -38.32
CA CYS A 18 -32.29 -15.15 -37.28
C CYS A 18 -32.13 -14.12 -36.16
N PHE A 19 -33.03 -14.15 -35.18
CA PHE A 19 -32.77 -13.58 -33.88
C PHE A 19 -31.64 -14.41 -33.27
N VAL A 20 -30.43 -13.91 -33.48
CA VAL A 20 -29.19 -14.41 -32.92
C VAL A 20 -29.24 -14.09 -31.43
N ASN A 21 -29.99 -14.90 -30.66
CA ASN A 21 -30.12 -14.71 -29.22
C ASN A 21 -28.72 -14.76 -28.56
N ALA A 22 -28.51 -13.86 -27.61
CA ALA A 22 -27.31 -13.83 -26.79
C ALA A 22 -27.30 -14.97 -25.76
N ASP A 23 -28.49 -15.49 -25.43
CA ASP A 23 -28.87 -16.38 -24.31
C ASP A 23 -28.18 -17.77 -24.27
N SER A 24 -27.11 -18.00 -25.01
CA SER A 24 -26.40 -19.28 -25.02
C SER A 24 -24.88 -19.08 -25.15
N PRO A 25 -24.11 -19.59 -24.17
CA PRO A 25 -22.65 -19.65 -24.21
C PRO A 25 -22.10 -20.30 -25.48
N LEU A 26 -20.98 -19.78 -26.01
CA LEU A 26 -20.26 -20.45 -27.09
C LEU A 26 -19.20 -21.40 -26.48
N ILE A 27 -19.52 -22.69 -26.44
CA ILE A 27 -18.59 -23.76 -26.06
C ILE A 27 -18.16 -24.49 -27.34
N ASN A 28 -16.85 -24.54 -27.63
CA ASN A 28 -16.29 -25.31 -28.74
C ASN A 28 -15.16 -26.22 -28.24
N GLU A 29 -15.40 -27.53 -28.22
CA GLU A 29 -14.42 -28.55 -27.81
C GLU A 29 -13.17 -28.60 -28.71
N LYS A 30 -13.23 -27.99 -29.90
CA LYS A 30 -12.12 -27.88 -30.86
C LYS A 30 -11.45 -26.49 -30.89
N ALA A 31 -11.73 -25.60 -29.93
CA ALA A 31 -11.23 -24.22 -29.93
C ALA A 31 -9.69 -24.07 -30.01
N ALA A 32 -8.94 -25.14 -29.70
CA ALA A 32 -7.48 -25.19 -29.74
C ALA A 32 -6.88 -25.57 -31.11
N GLU A 33 -7.66 -26.12 -32.04
CA GLU A 33 -7.16 -26.55 -33.36
C GLU A 33 -6.68 -25.31 -34.17
N ASN A 34 -5.45 -25.36 -34.70
CA ASN A 34 -4.80 -24.31 -35.51
C ASN A 34 -4.59 -22.93 -34.84
N VAL A 35 -4.67 -22.82 -33.51
CA VAL A 35 -4.39 -21.56 -32.80
C VAL A 35 -2.88 -21.38 -32.57
N SER A 36 -2.37 -20.18 -32.87
CA SER A 36 -1.04 -19.73 -32.40
C SER A 36 -1.15 -18.47 -31.55
N LEU A 37 -0.22 -18.30 -30.60
CA LEU A 37 -0.19 -17.15 -29.68
C LEU A 37 1.07 -16.32 -29.90
N GLU A 38 0.92 -14.99 -29.85
CA GLU A 38 2.03 -14.04 -29.77
C GLU A 38 1.85 -13.14 -28.54
N TYR A 39 2.93 -12.96 -27.77
CA TYR A 39 2.90 -12.22 -26.50
C TYR A 39 3.50 -10.82 -26.70
N THR A 40 2.64 -9.81 -26.72
CA THR A 40 2.96 -8.42 -27.02
C THR A 40 2.71 -7.49 -25.82
N LYS A 41 3.35 -6.31 -25.80
CA LYS A 41 3.07 -5.27 -24.79
C LYS A 41 1.58 -4.89 -24.71
N ASP A 42 0.84 -5.07 -25.80
CA ASP A 42 -0.56 -4.69 -25.93
C ASP A 42 -1.50 -5.82 -25.44
N GLY A 43 -1.01 -7.06 -25.31
CA GLY A 43 -1.77 -8.24 -24.91
C GLY A 43 -1.28 -9.56 -25.54
N VAL A 44 -2.05 -10.63 -25.34
CA VAL A 44 -1.84 -11.92 -26.00
C VAL A 44 -2.62 -11.94 -27.30
N LEU A 45 -1.92 -11.83 -28.42
CA LEU A 45 -2.49 -11.92 -29.75
C LEU A 45 -2.76 -13.40 -30.09
N ARG A 46 -4.04 -13.78 -30.06
CA ARG A 46 -4.53 -15.09 -30.49
C ARG A 46 -4.76 -15.06 -32.01
N LYS A 47 -4.03 -15.90 -32.74
CA LYS A 47 -4.15 -16.05 -34.19
C LYS A 47 -4.84 -17.36 -34.54
N GLU A 48 -6.02 -17.25 -35.14
CA GLU A 48 -6.82 -18.34 -35.72
C GLU A 48 -7.39 -17.84 -37.06
N ASP A 49 -7.57 -18.74 -38.03
CA ASP A 49 -8.09 -18.45 -39.38
C ASP A 49 -9.41 -17.65 -39.41
N GLN A 50 -10.20 -17.69 -38.32
CA GLN A 50 -11.45 -16.96 -38.19
C GLN A 50 -11.26 -15.46 -37.92
N CYS A 51 -10.32 -15.11 -37.04
CA CYS A 51 -10.14 -13.77 -36.49
C CYS A 51 -8.85 -13.70 -35.65
N PHE A 52 -8.01 -12.69 -35.88
CA PHE A 52 -6.89 -12.39 -34.99
C PHE A 52 -7.38 -11.41 -33.92
N ILE A 53 -7.14 -11.70 -32.64
CA ILE A 53 -7.69 -10.91 -31.53
C ILE A 53 -6.63 -10.78 -30.44
N ASN A 54 -6.41 -9.54 -29.98
CA ASN A 54 -5.50 -9.24 -28.87
C ASN A 54 -6.24 -9.25 -27.52
N PHE A 55 -6.00 -10.28 -26.72
CA PHE A 55 -6.64 -10.47 -25.41
C PHE A 55 -5.79 -9.90 -24.27
N VAL A 56 -6.40 -9.09 -23.41
CA VAL A 56 -5.72 -8.41 -22.30
C VAL A 56 -6.34 -8.82 -20.97
N ASN A 57 -5.51 -9.27 -20.04
CA ASN A 57 -5.88 -9.76 -18.70
C ASN A 57 -6.74 -11.04 -18.68
N PHE A 58 -6.75 -11.84 -19.76
CA PHE A 58 -7.53 -13.09 -19.87
C PHE A 58 -6.76 -14.38 -19.55
N GLY A 59 -5.48 -14.29 -19.19
CA GLY A 59 -4.61 -15.44 -18.91
C GLY A 59 -3.51 -15.63 -19.93
N ILE A 60 -2.89 -16.82 -19.92
CA ILE A 60 -1.85 -17.24 -20.87
C ILE A 60 -2.08 -18.67 -21.38
N LYS A 61 -1.33 -19.09 -22.41
CA LYS A 61 -1.30 -20.48 -22.90
C LYS A 61 -2.72 -21.02 -23.13
N ASN A 62 -3.12 -22.07 -22.42
CA ASN A 62 -4.42 -22.73 -22.53
C ASN A 62 -5.61 -21.80 -22.21
N ASP A 63 -5.40 -20.75 -21.40
CA ASP A 63 -6.46 -19.77 -21.09
C ASP A 63 -6.92 -19.03 -22.34
N ILE A 64 -5.99 -18.76 -23.27
CA ILE A 64 -6.23 -18.03 -24.50
C ILE A 64 -6.48 -18.98 -25.68
N VAL A 65 -5.75 -20.10 -25.76
CA VAL A 65 -5.96 -21.13 -26.80
C VAL A 65 -7.40 -21.65 -26.78
N ASN A 66 -7.96 -21.91 -25.58
CA ASN A 66 -9.31 -22.47 -25.44
C ASN A 66 -10.45 -21.43 -25.57
N ILE A 67 -10.14 -20.14 -25.81
CA ILE A 67 -11.17 -19.15 -26.11
C ILE A 67 -11.83 -19.53 -27.44
N SER A 68 -13.15 -19.75 -27.40
CA SER A 68 -13.91 -20.13 -28.60
C SER A 68 -14.20 -18.89 -29.44
N VAL A 69 -13.77 -18.84 -30.70
CA VAL A 69 -14.05 -17.71 -31.61
C VAL A 69 -14.86 -18.20 -32.80
N LYS A 70 -15.95 -17.50 -33.13
CA LYS A 70 -16.81 -17.84 -34.27
C LYS A 70 -17.29 -16.61 -35.02
N LYS A 71 -17.04 -16.58 -36.32
CA LYS A 71 -17.48 -15.54 -37.26
C LYS A 71 -18.83 -15.92 -37.88
N GLU A 72 -19.80 -15.01 -37.82
CA GLU A 72 -21.15 -15.18 -38.37
C GLU A 72 -21.43 -14.06 -39.38
N ASN A 73 -21.24 -14.35 -40.68
CA ASN A 73 -21.32 -13.34 -41.75
C ASN A 73 -22.76 -12.81 -41.94
N ASN A 74 -22.89 -11.49 -42.02
CA ASN A 74 -24.13 -10.79 -42.33
C ASN A 74 -24.29 -10.58 -43.85
N LYS A 75 -25.51 -10.27 -44.31
CA LYS A 75 -25.82 -10.10 -45.74
C LYS A 75 -25.24 -8.82 -46.37
N ASP A 76 -24.82 -7.86 -45.56
CA ASP A 76 -24.25 -6.57 -45.96
C ASP A 76 -22.72 -6.57 -46.08
N GLY A 77 -22.09 -7.73 -45.91
CA GLY A 77 -20.62 -7.88 -45.91
C GLY A 77 -19.96 -7.59 -44.55
N SER A 78 -20.73 -7.20 -43.53
CA SER A 78 -20.27 -7.23 -42.14
C SER A 78 -20.36 -8.65 -41.56
N PHE A 79 -19.91 -8.84 -40.32
CA PHE A 79 -20.09 -10.08 -39.58
C PHE A 79 -20.30 -9.80 -38.09
N ASN A 80 -20.97 -10.73 -37.42
CA ASN A 80 -21.00 -10.77 -35.97
C ASN A 80 -19.88 -11.73 -35.50
N LEU A 81 -19.24 -11.38 -34.39
CA LEU A 81 -18.18 -12.18 -33.79
C LEU A 81 -18.63 -12.64 -32.41
N ARG A 82 -18.76 -13.96 -32.26
CA ARG A 82 -18.97 -14.61 -30.97
C ARG A 82 -17.63 -15.03 -30.40
N ILE A 83 -17.38 -14.66 -29.14
CA ILE A 83 -16.20 -15.04 -28.37
C ILE A 83 -16.72 -15.71 -27.10
N GLY A 84 -16.30 -16.95 -26.82
CA GLY A 84 -16.75 -17.75 -25.68
C GLY A 84 -15.60 -18.19 -24.77
N GLU A 85 -15.94 -18.80 -23.65
CA GLU A 85 -15.01 -19.34 -22.65
C GLU A 85 -14.08 -18.31 -21.97
N LEU A 86 -14.43 -17.02 -22.00
CA LEU A 86 -13.65 -15.95 -21.36
C LEU A 86 -13.74 -16.05 -19.84
N LYS A 87 -12.61 -16.20 -19.14
CA LYS A 87 -12.55 -16.20 -17.67
C LYS A 87 -12.90 -14.83 -17.09
N ASN A 88 -13.79 -14.78 -16.09
CA ASN A 88 -14.09 -13.56 -15.34
C ASN A 88 -13.15 -13.43 -14.13
N GLY A 89 -12.08 -12.67 -14.26
CA GLY A 89 -11.11 -12.40 -13.20
C GLY A 89 -11.68 -11.66 -11.98
N ASN A 90 -12.84 -11.02 -12.12
CA ASN A 90 -13.53 -10.39 -11.00
C ASN A 90 -14.28 -11.38 -10.11
N GLU A 91 -14.46 -12.65 -10.53
CA GLU A 91 -15.27 -13.60 -9.76
C GLU A 91 -14.71 -13.82 -8.34
N GLY A 92 -15.57 -13.54 -7.35
CA GLY A 92 -15.23 -13.63 -5.93
C GLY A 92 -14.10 -12.71 -5.48
N LEU A 93 -13.65 -11.71 -6.25
CA LEU A 93 -12.54 -10.82 -5.86
C LEU A 93 -12.84 -10.13 -4.51
N ASN A 94 -11.88 -10.18 -3.57
CA ASN A 94 -12.01 -9.77 -2.16
C ASN A 94 -13.13 -10.46 -1.35
N ASN A 95 -13.91 -11.38 -1.94
CA ASN A 95 -15.02 -12.06 -1.29
C ASN A 95 -15.36 -13.40 -1.99
N TYR A 96 -14.51 -14.41 -1.79
CA TYR A 96 -14.66 -15.74 -2.38
C TYR A 96 -15.85 -16.56 -1.85
N LYS A 97 -16.30 -16.32 -0.60
CA LYS A 97 -17.33 -17.12 0.08
C LYS A 97 -18.77 -16.81 -0.33
N THR A 98 -19.06 -15.60 -0.81
CA THR A 98 -20.45 -15.19 -1.13
C THR A 98 -21.07 -15.96 -2.30
N GLY A 99 -20.27 -16.65 -3.11
CA GLY A 99 -20.76 -17.26 -4.35
C GLY A 99 -21.30 -16.24 -5.36
N TYR A 100 -20.98 -14.96 -5.16
CA TYR A 100 -21.43 -13.85 -5.99
C TYR A 100 -20.95 -14.03 -7.45
N ARG A 101 -21.90 -13.91 -8.37
CA ARG A 101 -21.69 -13.95 -9.81
C ARG A 101 -22.06 -12.58 -10.36
N PHE A 102 -21.18 -12.02 -11.18
CA PHE A 102 -21.45 -10.79 -11.91
C PHE A 102 -22.60 -11.03 -12.89
N THR A 103 -23.53 -10.09 -12.97
CA THR A 103 -24.56 -10.10 -14.02
C THR A 103 -23.95 -9.74 -15.38
N ASP A 104 -24.67 -10.02 -16.47
CA ASP A 104 -24.23 -9.68 -17.83
C ASP A 104 -23.97 -8.16 -17.99
N ASP A 105 -24.78 -7.33 -17.34
CA ASP A 105 -24.60 -5.87 -17.30
C ASP A 105 -23.35 -5.47 -16.51
N GLU A 106 -23.10 -6.08 -15.35
CA GLU A 106 -21.88 -5.79 -14.58
C GLU A 106 -20.61 -6.23 -15.32
N ILE A 107 -20.63 -7.37 -16.01
CA ILE A 107 -19.50 -7.79 -16.85
C ILE A 107 -19.28 -6.78 -17.99
N LYS A 108 -20.36 -6.25 -18.58
CA LYS A 108 -20.28 -5.27 -19.68
C LYS A 108 -19.57 -3.98 -19.27
N ASP A 109 -19.72 -3.53 -18.03
CA ASP A 109 -19.00 -2.36 -17.51
C ASP A 109 -17.48 -2.58 -17.44
N TYR A 110 -17.03 -3.81 -17.18
CA TYR A 110 -15.60 -4.14 -17.01
C TYR A 110 -14.95 -4.80 -18.24
N VAL A 111 -15.70 -5.07 -19.31
CA VAL A 111 -15.13 -5.48 -20.61
C VAL A 111 -14.94 -4.27 -21.50
N LYS A 112 -13.71 -4.05 -21.99
CA LYS A 112 -13.37 -3.00 -22.96
C LYS A 112 -12.97 -3.63 -24.29
N ILE A 113 -13.70 -3.29 -25.34
CA ILE A 113 -13.47 -3.76 -26.71
C ILE A 113 -12.99 -2.58 -27.53
N LYS A 114 -11.89 -2.74 -28.27
CA LYS A 114 -11.36 -1.73 -29.18
C LYS A 114 -11.06 -2.31 -30.55
N GLN A 115 -11.21 -1.52 -31.60
CA GLN A 115 -10.71 -1.79 -32.94
C GLN A 115 -10.11 -0.51 -33.51
N ASN A 116 -8.88 -0.57 -34.04
CA ASN A 116 -8.14 0.61 -34.53
C ASN A 116 -8.10 1.75 -33.48
N ASN A 117 -7.87 1.39 -32.21
CA ASN A 117 -7.97 2.24 -31.01
C ASN A 117 -9.34 2.89 -30.69
N VAL A 118 -10.39 2.67 -31.50
CA VAL A 118 -11.75 3.15 -31.24
C VAL A 118 -12.50 2.15 -30.35
N GLU A 119 -13.18 2.65 -29.30
CA GLU A 119 -13.98 1.83 -28.39
C GLU A 119 -15.29 1.34 -29.03
N ILE A 120 -15.55 0.03 -28.95
CA ILE A 120 -16.80 -0.59 -29.41
C ILE A 120 -17.72 -0.79 -28.20
N LYS A 121 -18.88 -0.12 -28.22
CA LYS A 121 -19.89 -0.19 -27.14
C LYS A 121 -21.10 -1.08 -27.46
N ASP A 122 -21.34 -1.36 -28.74
CA ASP A 122 -22.40 -2.27 -29.19
C ASP A 122 -21.91 -3.73 -29.18
N PHE A 123 -21.95 -4.32 -27.99
CA PHE A 123 -21.82 -5.75 -27.79
C PHE A 123 -22.79 -6.21 -26.70
N SER A 124 -23.10 -7.50 -26.69
CA SER A 124 -23.82 -8.15 -25.59
C SER A 124 -22.93 -9.18 -24.91
N VAL A 125 -23.10 -9.31 -23.59
CA VAL A 125 -22.51 -10.36 -22.77
C VAL A 125 -23.53 -11.49 -22.61
N ALA A 126 -23.04 -12.71 -22.41
CA ALA A 126 -23.82 -13.80 -21.83
C ALA A 126 -22.93 -14.56 -20.83
N SER A 127 -23.26 -14.48 -19.53
CA SER A 127 -22.55 -15.22 -18.49
C SER A 127 -22.77 -16.73 -18.62
N VAL A 128 -21.75 -17.49 -18.25
CA VAL A 128 -21.75 -18.96 -18.24
C VAL A 128 -21.73 -19.43 -16.78
N VAL A 129 -22.25 -20.63 -16.54
CA VAL A 129 -21.94 -21.38 -15.31
C VAL A 129 -20.41 -21.55 -15.21
N ASP A 130 -19.86 -21.52 -13.99
CA ASP A 130 -18.42 -21.65 -13.69
C ASP A 130 -17.51 -20.47 -14.06
N GLY A 131 -17.93 -19.24 -13.77
CA GLY A 131 -17.01 -18.09 -13.70
C GLY A 131 -16.46 -17.62 -15.04
N LYS A 132 -17.16 -17.95 -16.13
CA LYS A 132 -16.85 -17.56 -17.50
C LYS A 132 -17.98 -16.73 -18.11
N PHE A 133 -17.70 -16.07 -19.23
CA PHE A 133 -18.69 -15.37 -20.03
C PHE A 133 -18.39 -15.49 -21.53
N SER A 134 -19.38 -15.16 -22.34
CA SER A 134 -19.28 -14.99 -23.79
C SER A 134 -19.60 -13.55 -24.18
N LEU A 135 -19.07 -13.12 -25.31
CA LEU A 135 -19.33 -11.83 -25.96
C LEU A 135 -19.91 -12.08 -27.36
N LEU A 136 -20.83 -11.20 -27.76
CA LEU A 136 -21.30 -11.07 -29.14
C LEU A 136 -21.08 -9.62 -29.57
N ILE A 137 -20.08 -9.42 -30.44
CA ILE A 137 -19.77 -8.13 -31.07
C ILE A 137 -20.47 -8.11 -32.43
N LYS A 138 -21.25 -7.07 -32.72
CA LYS A 138 -22.10 -7.02 -33.92
C LYS A 138 -21.50 -6.17 -35.03
N ASN A 139 -21.82 -6.53 -36.28
CA ASN A 139 -21.58 -5.71 -37.48
C ASN A 139 -20.11 -5.27 -37.69
N LEU A 140 -19.14 -6.09 -37.28
CA LEU A 140 -17.71 -5.86 -37.57
C LEU A 140 -17.45 -5.97 -39.08
N LYS A 141 -16.47 -5.20 -39.57
CA LYS A 141 -16.03 -5.25 -40.97
C LYS A 141 -14.68 -5.93 -41.16
N THR A 142 -13.83 -5.92 -40.13
CA THR A 142 -12.56 -6.63 -40.09
C THR A 142 -12.27 -7.12 -38.66
N CYS A 143 -11.28 -8.01 -38.53
CA CYS A 143 -10.65 -8.39 -37.26
C CYS A 143 -9.37 -7.59 -36.96
N ASP A 144 -8.89 -6.79 -37.92
CA ASP A 144 -7.66 -6.01 -37.75
C ASP A 144 -7.73 -5.10 -36.51
N GLU A 145 -6.63 -5.09 -35.76
CA GLU A 145 -6.46 -4.36 -34.48
C GLU A 145 -7.60 -4.56 -33.46
N LEU A 146 -8.35 -5.67 -33.53
CA LEU A 146 -9.38 -5.99 -32.56
C LEU A 146 -8.74 -6.45 -31.24
N SER A 147 -9.10 -5.79 -30.15
CA SER A 147 -8.63 -6.11 -28.81
C SER A 147 -9.80 -6.18 -27.82
N VAL A 148 -9.73 -7.17 -26.92
CA VAL A 148 -10.67 -7.37 -25.82
C VAL A 148 -9.87 -7.38 -24.52
N LYS A 149 -10.21 -6.46 -23.61
CA LYS A 149 -9.61 -6.34 -22.28
C LYS A 149 -10.64 -6.55 -21.19
N GLN A 150 -10.31 -7.32 -20.16
CA GLN A 150 -11.02 -7.22 -18.88
C GLN A 150 -10.32 -6.24 -17.92
N ALA A 151 -11.15 -5.41 -17.29
CA ALA A 151 -10.81 -4.56 -16.18
C ALA A 151 -11.33 -5.17 -14.86
N TYR A 152 -10.86 -4.63 -13.74
CA TYR A 152 -11.23 -5.08 -12.40
C TYR A 152 -12.05 -4.00 -11.68
N LYS A 153 -13.15 -4.43 -11.05
CA LYS A 153 -14.16 -3.60 -10.37
C LYS A 153 -13.64 -2.89 -9.12
N THR A 154 -12.65 -3.48 -8.47
CA THR A 154 -12.02 -3.01 -7.23
C THR A 154 -10.57 -3.46 -7.23
N GLU A 155 -9.75 -2.77 -6.44
CA GLU A 155 -8.40 -3.17 -6.05
C GLU A 155 -8.41 -4.56 -5.42
N ALA A 156 -7.34 -5.32 -5.59
CA ALA A 156 -7.18 -6.60 -4.91
C ALA A 156 -6.44 -6.41 -3.58
N LEU A 157 -7.01 -6.94 -2.50
CA LEU A 157 -6.38 -6.95 -1.18
C LEU A 157 -5.23 -7.95 -1.16
N MET A 158 -3.99 -7.49 -0.91
CA MET A 158 -2.79 -8.32 -0.87
C MET A 158 -2.26 -8.39 0.56
N ALA A 159 -2.34 -9.57 1.17
CA ALA A 159 -1.63 -9.88 2.41
C ALA A 159 -0.14 -10.04 2.11
N THR A 160 0.72 -9.26 2.76
CA THR A 160 2.17 -9.27 2.49
C THR A 160 2.93 -10.23 3.41
N TYR A 161 3.77 -11.07 2.82
CA TYR A 161 4.63 -12.03 3.51
C TYR A 161 6.09 -11.92 3.06
N LEU A 162 7.00 -12.49 3.85
CA LEU A 162 8.44 -12.49 3.57
C LEU A 162 9.01 -13.89 3.74
N TYR A 163 9.71 -14.38 2.71
CA TYR A 163 10.50 -15.60 2.78
C TYR A 163 11.90 -15.30 3.33
N TYR A 164 12.25 -15.86 4.49
CA TYR A 164 13.51 -15.55 5.19
C TYR A 164 14.77 -16.09 4.51
N SER A 165 14.65 -16.75 3.35
CA SER A 165 15.80 -17.14 2.52
C SER A 165 16.56 -15.94 1.96
N ASN A 166 15.87 -14.83 1.70
CA ASN A 166 16.35 -13.69 0.89
C ASN A 166 16.71 -14.05 -0.56
N VAL A 167 16.40 -15.27 -1.02
CA VAL A 167 16.55 -15.72 -2.42
C VAL A 167 15.17 -15.94 -3.02
N SER A 168 14.93 -15.41 -4.21
CA SER A 168 13.70 -15.68 -4.95
C SER A 168 13.62 -17.17 -5.26
N PRO A 169 12.51 -17.86 -4.96
CA PRO A 169 12.29 -19.23 -5.37
C PRO A 169 12.43 -19.39 -6.89
N LEU A 170 12.84 -20.59 -7.33
CA LEU A 170 12.93 -20.93 -8.76
C LEU A 170 11.57 -21.26 -9.40
N ASP A 171 10.58 -21.62 -8.57
CA ASP A 171 9.24 -22.03 -8.99
C ASP A 171 8.16 -21.32 -8.16
N ILE A 172 7.22 -20.68 -8.86
CA ILE A 172 6.05 -19.98 -8.30
C ILE A 172 5.18 -20.81 -7.34
N ASN A 173 5.19 -22.14 -7.49
CA ASN A 173 4.42 -23.11 -6.70
C ASN A 173 5.30 -23.94 -5.75
N HIS A 174 6.50 -23.44 -5.41
CA HIS A 174 7.36 -24.10 -4.44
C HIS A 174 6.65 -24.20 -3.08
N ALA A 175 6.70 -25.39 -2.47
CA ALA A 175 6.10 -25.64 -1.16
C ALA A 175 7.14 -25.38 -0.06
N PHE A 176 6.87 -24.43 0.82
CA PHE A 176 7.77 -24.03 1.90
C PHE A 176 7.31 -24.56 3.26
N ASP A 177 8.24 -24.71 4.19
CA ASP A 177 7.90 -24.80 5.61
C ASP A 177 7.37 -23.43 6.07
N ILE A 178 6.18 -23.40 6.67
CA ILE A 178 5.58 -22.20 7.27
C ILE A 178 6.51 -21.54 8.31
N ALA A 179 7.44 -22.30 8.87
CA ALA A 179 8.45 -21.79 9.79
C ALA A 179 9.50 -20.88 9.12
N GLU A 180 9.64 -20.90 7.79
CA GLU A 180 10.57 -20.09 6.98
C GLU A 180 9.93 -18.81 6.43
N PHE A 181 8.64 -18.58 6.70
CA PHE A 181 7.89 -17.39 6.30
C PHE A 181 7.57 -16.49 7.50
N GLY A 182 7.59 -15.19 7.23
CA GLY A 182 7.16 -14.13 8.13
C GLY A 182 5.92 -13.39 7.62
N PRO A 183 5.11 -12.80 8.52
CA PRO A 183 5.33 -12.78 9.97
C PRO A 183 4.95 -14.07 10.68
N SER A 184 5.68 -14.34 11.77
CA SER A 184 5.40 -15.27 12.88
C SER A 184 4.81 -16.68 12.68
N SER A 185 4.51 -17.14 11.47
CA SER A 185 3.75 -18.38 11.21
C SER A 185 2.36 -18.37 11.87
N ASN A 186 1.84 -17.18 12.22
CA ASN A 186 0.60 -16.94 12.95
C ASN A 186 -0.56 -16.49 12.04
N ASN A 187 -0.34 -16.51 10.71
CA ASN A 187 -1.30 -16.12 9.68
C ASN A 187 -1.74 -14.64 9.74
N VAL A 188 -0.94 -13.79 10.39
CA VAL A 188 -1.08 -12.32 10.34
C VAL A 188 0.00 -11.79 9.40
N PRO A 189 -0.34 -11.08 8.30
CA PRO A 189 0.65 -10.52 7.37
C PRO A 189 1.32 -9.26 7.94
N TYR A 190 2.40 -8.78 7.30
CA TYR A 190 3.01 -7.49 7.70
C TYR A 190 2.03 -6.33 7.49
N ASP A 191 1.23 -6.39 6.41
CA ASP A 191 0.07 -5.54 6.17
C ASP A 191 -0.90 -6.21 5.17
N ILE A 192 -2.09 -5.64 4.98
CA ILE A 192 -3.02 -5.95 3.88
C ILE A 192 -3.19 -4.70 3.02
N ILE A 193 -2.48 -4.66 1.89
CA ILE A 193 -2.39 -3.49 1.00
C ILE A 193 -3.28 -3.65 -0.24
N HIS A 194 -3.80 -2.53 -0.76
CA HIS A 194 -4.66 -2.48 -1.94
C HIS A 194 -3.82 -2.36 -3.22
N TRP A 195 -3.93 -3.35 -4.10
CA TRP A 195 -3.28 -3.34 -5.41
C TRP A 195 -4.28 -3.01 -6.52
N ASP A 196 -4.06 -1.91 -7.27
CA ASP A 196 -4.83 -1.66 -8.48
C ASP A 196 -4.40 -2.63 -9.59
N MET A 197 -5.14 -3.74 -9.71
CA MET A 197 -4.92 -4.75 -10.75
C MET A 197 -4.95 -4.17 -12.17
N ASN A 198 -5.68 -3.07 -12.41
CA ASN A 198 -5.79 -2.50 -13.75
C ASN A 198 -4.46 -1.91 -14.19
N THR A 199 -3.91 -0.97 -13.41
CA THR A 199 -2.61 -0.36 -13.74
C THR A 199 -1.43 -1.29 -13.45
N GLY A 200 -1.54 -2.16 -12.43
CA GLY A 200 -0.52 -3.16 -12.10
C GLY A 200 -0.28 -4.15 -13.23
N LEU A 201 -1.33 -4.80 -13.75
CA LEU A 201 -1.21 -5.73 -14.87
C LEU A 201 -0.81 -5.02 -16.18
N ASP A 202 -1.25 -3.78 -16.40
CA ASP A 202 -0.80 -2.99 -17.55
C ASP A 202 0.71 -2.71 -17.50
N ARG A 203 1.22 -2.20 -16.37
CA ARG A 203 2.66 -1.88 -16.23
C ARG A 203 3.54 -3.12 -16.30
N VAL A 204 3.17 -4.20 -15.63
CA VAL A 204 3.92 -5.47 -15.65
C VAL A 204 3.95 -6.07 -17.07
N ARG A 205 2.85 -6.00 -17.81
CA ARG A 205 2.80 -6.42 -19.22
C ARG A 205 3.62 -5.52 -20.13
N GLU A 206 3.48 -4.21 -20.01
CA GLU A 206 4.10 -3.25 -20.93
C GLU A 206 5.62 -3.12 -20.71
N GLN A 207 6.11 -3.30 -19.48
CA GLN A 207 7.53 -3.17 -19.13
C GLN A 207 8.29 -4.50 -19.16
N CYS A 208 7.64 -5.63 -18.85
CA CYS A 208 8.29 -6.93 -18.74
C CYS A 208 7.76 -7.99 -19.71
N ARG A 209 6.65 -7.72 -20.42
CA ARG A 209 5.86 -8.75 -21.11
C ARG A 209 5.57 -9.94 -20.18
N ILE A 210 5.11 -9.62 -18.97
CA ILE A 210 4.58 -10.56 -17.97
C ILE A 210 3.05 -10.43 -17.90
N TYR A 211 2.36 -11.57 -17.81
CA TYR A 211 0.90 -11.67 -17.90
C TYR A 211 0.39 -12.58 -16.78
N ILE A 212 -0.80 -12.26 -16.27
CA ILE A 212 -1.51 -13.10 -15.30
C ILE A 212 -1.77 -14.51 -15.86
N ASP A 213 -1.61 -15.53 -15.03
CA ASP A 213 -1.87 -16.94 -15.35
C ASP A 213 -3.03 -17.46 -14.48
N TYR A 214 -4.13 -17.88 -15.10
CA TYR A 214 -5.32 -18.37 -14.39
C TYR A 214 -5.31 -19.89 -14.23
N ASN A 215 -4.36 -20.41 -13.45
CA ASN A 215 -4.11 -21.83 -13.22
C ASN A 215 -5.37 -22.71 -13.13
N ARG A 216 -6.31 -22.42 -12.22
CA ARG A 216 -7.54 -23.21 -12.02
C ARG A 216 -8.69 -22.37 -11.47
N ARG A 217 -9.92 -22.87 -11.56
CA ARG A 217 -11.05 -22.34 -10.78
C ARG A 217 -11.21 -23.15 -9.51
N ASP A 218 -11.20 -22.49 -8.35
CA ASP A 218 -11.60 -23.13 -7.11
C ASP A 218 -13.14 -23.09 -6.98
N LYS A 219 -13.69 -24.16 -6.40
CA LYS A 219 -15.11 -24.30 -6.04
C LYS A 219 -15.29 -24.76 -4.59
N THR A 220 -14.21 -25.19 -3.93
CA THR A 220 -14.18 -25.82 -2.62
C THR A 220 -13.94 -24.79 -1.52
N SER A 221 -13.00 -23.87 -1.73
CA SER A 221 -12.74 -22.77 -0.78
C SER A 221 -13.69 -21.59 -1.00
N GLY A 222 -14.04 -21.31 -2.26
CA GLY A 222 -14.99 -20.29 -2.70
C GLY A 222 -15.01 -20.16 -4.22
N ASN A 223 -16.07 -19.62 -4.82
CA ASN A 223 -16.18 -19.48 -6.28
C ASN A 223 -15.24 -18.37 -6.77
N HIS A 224 -14.04 -18.73 -7.22
CA HIS A 224 -13.06 -17.78 -7.76
C HIS A 224 -12.00 -18.46 -8.64
N TRP A 225 -11.27 -17.66 -9.40
CA TRP A 225 -10.08 -18.11 -10.12
C TRP A 225 -8.83 -18.01 -9.23
N VAL A 226 -8.07 -19.11 -9.18
CA VAL A 226 -6.70 -19.14 -8.68
C VAL A 226 -5.79 -18.59 -9.77
N TRP A 227 -4.99 -17.60 -9.42
CA TRP A 227 -4.10 -16.93 -10.37
C TRP A 227 -2.77 -16.53 -9.75
N TYR A 228 -1.77 -16.37 -10.62
CA TYR A 228 -0.41 -15.99 -10.25
C TYR A 228 0.18 -14.97 -11.23
N LEU A 229 1.15 -14.19 -10.74
CA LEU A 229 1.93 -13.21 -11.47
C LEU A 229 3.34 -13.09 -10.86
N SER A 230 4.35 -13.60 -11.55
CA SER A 230 5.78 -13.50 -11.24
C SER A 230 6.63 -13.50 -12.51
N THR A 231 7.96 -13.51 -12.35
CA THR A 231 8.93 -13.72 -13.44
C THR A 231 8.88 -15.11 -14.10
N ASP A 232 8.18 -16.07 -13.49
CA ASP A 232 8.11 -17.49 -13.93
C ASP A 232 6.93 -17.73 -14.89
N ASN A 233 6.01 -16.77 -14.98
CA ASN A 233 5.03 -16.73 -16.04
C ASN A 233 5.74 -16.41 -17.39
N ILE A 234 4.97 -16.19 -18.45
CA ILE A 234 5.57 -15.71 -19.70
C ILE A 234 6.29 -14.39 -19.40
N ASN A 235 7.59 -14.29 -19.65
CA ASN A 235 8.43 -13.14 -19.31
C ASN A 235 9.21 -12.70 -20.56
N GLY A 236 8.51 -11.98 -21.44
CA GLY A 236 8.99 -11.69 -22.80
C GLY A 236 10.22 -10.78 -22.87
N GLU A 237 10.42 -9.90 -21.88
CA GLU A 237 11.61 -9.04 -21.78
C GLU A 237 12.73 -9.61 -20.90
N LYS A 238 12.54 -10.80 -20.30
CA LYS A 238 13.47 -11.39 -19.33
C LYS A 238 13.73 -10.46 -18.14
N CYS A 239 12.70 -9.79 -17.65
CA CYS A 239 12.77 -9.03 -16.40
C CYS A 239 13.25 -9.93 -15.26
N ASN A 240 14.16 -9.40 -14.44
CA ASN A 240 14.49 -9.97 -13.14
C ASN A 240 13.43 -9.56 -12.09
N ASN A 241 13.57 -10.11 -10.89
CA ASN A 241 12.66 -9.82 -9.78
C ASN A 241 12.50 -8.32 -9.50
N THR A 242 13.61 -7.59 -9.36
CA THR A 242 13.63 -6.14 -9.13
C THR A 242 12.86 -5.35 -10.18
N ALA A 243 12.97 -5.71 -11.47
CA ALA A 243 12.24 -5.04 -12.54
C ALA A 243 10.74 -5.35 -12.51
N PHE A 244 10.37 -6.62 -12.31
CA PHE A 244 8.99 -7.04 -12.12
C PHE A 244 8.34 -6.33 -10.91
N TYR A 245 8.99 -6.41 -9.77
CA TYR A 245 8.51 -5.84 -8.52
C TYR A 245 8.40 -4.31 -8.60
N LYS A 246 9.37 -3.62 -9.23
CA LYS A 246 9.28 -2.16 -9.44
C LYS A 246 8.06 -1.77 -10.30
N ALA A 247 7.76 -2.54 -11.35
CA ALA A 247 6.57 -2.32 -12.16
C ALA A 247 5.29 -2.53 -11.33
N ALA A 248 5.22 -3.62 -10.55
CA ALA A 248 4.07 -3.94 -9.71
C ALA A 248 3.87 -2.97 -8.52
N LYS A 249 4.94 -2.68 -7.75
CA LYS A 249 4.95 -1.83 -6.53
C LYS A 249 4.30 -0.48 -6.80
N SER A 250 4.57 0.08 -7.98
CA SER A 250 4.08 1.40 -8.40
C SER A 250 2.55 1.51 -8.54
N SER A 251 1.81 0.41 -8.34
CA SER A 251 0.34 0.32 -8.44
C SER A 251 -0.35 -0.10 -7.12
N TYR A 252 0.39 -0.15 -6.00
CA TYR A 252 -0.22 -0.18 -4.67
C TYR A 252 -0.69 1.22 -4.26
N ILE A 253 -1.84 1.30 -3.57
CA ILE A 253 -2.46 2.57 -3.18
C ILE A 253 -1.95 3.05 -1.81
N ASP A 254 -1.70 2.13 -0.89
CA ASP A 254 -1.47 2.35 0.54
C ASP A 254 -0.22 1.60 1.05
N TYR A 255 0.88 1.68 0.29
CA TYR A 255 2.14 1.01 0.62
C TYR A 255 2.90 1.62 1.83
N GLU A 256 2.35 2.63 2.52
CA GLU A 256 3.08 3.43 3.53
C GLU A 256 3.61 2.59 4.70
N GLN A 257 2.84 1.60 5.19
CA GLN A 257 3.26 0.72 6.29
C GLN A 257 4.42 -0.19 5.87
N MET A 258 4.41 -0.71 4.64
CA MET A 258 5.48 -1.55 4.12
C MET A 258 6.77 -0.77 3.83
N ASP A 259 6.66 0.50 3.43
CA ASP A 259 7.80 1.41 3.35
C ASP A 259 8.33 1.82 4.74
N GLU A 260 7.49 1.88 5.78
CA GLU A 260 7.93 2.12 7.16
C GLU A 260 8.64 0.90 7.76
N LEU A 261 8.13 -0.31 7.52
CA LEU A 261 8.75 -1.56 7.98
C LEU A 261 10.09 -1.81 7.27
N PHE A 262 10.10 -1.88 5.93
CA PHE A 262 11.26 -2.36 5.18
C PHE A 262 11.99 -1.27 4.39
N GLY A 263 11.28 -0.20 4.01
CA GLY A 263 11.74 0.76 3.00
C GLY A 263 12.07 0.06 1.68
N ASP A 264 13.23 0.41 1.09
CA ASP A 264 13.69 -0.14 -0.19
C ASP A 264 14.20 -1.60 -0.13
N TYR A 265 14.12 -2.29 1.02
CA TYR A 265 14.68 -3.64 1.18
C TYR A 265 13.68 -4.77 0.92
N TYR A 266 12.39 -4.50 0.80
CA TYR A 266 11.40 -5.53 0.44
C TYR A 266 11.19 -5.59 -1.07
N GLU A 267 11.39 -6.77 -1.68
CA GLU A 267 10.94 -7.06 -3.04
C GLU A 267 9.96 -8.24 -3.06
N GLY A 268 8.71 -7.97 -3.46
CA GLY A 268 7.71 -9.01 -3.72
C GLY A 268 8.01 -9.78 -5.00
N TYR A 269 8.17 -11.10 -4.91
CA TYR A 269 8.53 -11.96 -6.06
C TYR A 269 7.32 -12.64 -6.72
N VAL A 270 6.19 -12.76 -6.02
CA VAL A 270 4.94 -13.24 -6.61
C VAL A 270 3.73 -12.53 -6.03
N ILE A 271 2.85 -12.07 -6.92
CA ILE A 271 1.47 -11.69 -6.59
C ILE A 271 0.58 -12.87 -6.99
N LYS A 272 -0.17 -13.42 -6.04
CA LYS A 272 -1.01 -14.60 -6.29
C LYS A 272 -2.32 -14.57 -5.51
N ARG A 273 -3.24 -15.44 -5.89
CA ARG A 273 -4.49 -15.68 -5.18
C ARG A 273 -4.84 -17.16 -5.27
N GLU A 274 -4.95 -17.85 -4.14
CA GLU A 274 -5.04 -19.32 -4.12
C GLU A 274 -6.25 -19.93 -3.38
N GLY A 275 -6.86 -19.23 -2.40
CA GLY A 275 -7.95 -19.82 -1.62
C GLY A 275 -8.51 -18.99 -0.45
N SER A 276 -8.35 -17.67 -0.45
CA SER A 276 -8.84 -16.77 0.61
C SER A 276 -9.49 -15.50 0.06
N GLU A 277 -10.01 -14.65 0.95
CA GLU A 277 -10.55 -13.32 0.60
C GLU A 277 -9.47 -12.45 -0.07
N ASN A 278 -8.26 -12.46 0.49
CA ASN A 278 -7.12 -11.68 0.02
C ASN A 278 -6.25 -12.50 -0.94
N GLY A 279 -5.58 -11.83 -1.88
CA GLY A 279 -4.37 -12.38 -2.49
C GLY A 279 -3.17 -12.30 -1.54
N HIS A 280 -2.05 -12.83 -1.98
CA HIS A 280 -0.77 -12.78 -1.31
C HIS A 280 0.23 -12.01 -2.17
N MET A 281 1.04 -11.18 -1.53
CA MET A 281 2.32 -10.73 -2.07
C MET A 281 3.41 -11.38 -1.22
N ASP A 282 4.04 -12.44 -1.77
CA ASP A 282 5.18 -13.07 -1.10
C ASP A 282 6.46 -12.38 -1.59
N GLY A 283 7.34 -12.00 -0.68
CA GLY A 283 8.55 -11.24 -0.98
C GLY A 283 9.81 -11.77 -0.32
N ILE A 284 10.93 -11.16 -0.68
CA ILE A 284 12.27 -11.41 -0.14
C ILE A 284 12.91 -10.09 0.31
N LEU A 285 13.89 -10.20 1.19
CA LEU A 285 14.67 -9.06 1.65
C LEU A 285 15.93 -8.90 0.78
N VAL A 286 16.08 -7.76 0.11
CA VAL A 286 17.20 -7.47 -0.81
C VAL A 286 18.21 -6.49 -0.22
N ASN A 287 19.49 -6.65 -0.60
CA ASN A 287 20.61 -5.85 -0.11
C ASN A 287 20.75 -5.81 1.42
N GLN A 288 20.14 -6.77 2.11
CA GLN A 288 20.18 -6.97 3.54
C GLN A 288 20.26 -8.47 3.82
N LYS A 289 20.81 -8.80 4.99
CA LYS A 289 20.89 -10.17 5.46
C LYS A 289 19.87 -10.34 6.58
N TYR A 290 20.29 -10.11 7.82
CA TYR A 290 19.53 -10.36 9.03
C TYR A 290 18.28 -9.48 9.12
N LEU A 291 17.23 -10.05 9.71
CA LEU A 291 16.00 -9.34 10.06
C LEU A 291 15.71 -9.49 11.55
N ILE A 292 15.24 -8.41 12.17
CA ILE A 292 14.60 -8.40 13.48
C ILE A 292 13.15 -7.97 13.26
N GLU A 293 12.20 -8.77 13.71
CA GLU A 293 10.78 -8.37 13.83
C GLU A 293 10.50 -7.95 15.27
N ILE A 294 9.89 -6.77 15.43
CA ILE A 294 9.43 -6.25 16.71
C ILE A 294 7.91 -6.35 16.78
N TYR A 295 7.46 -7.06 17.81
CA TYR A 295 6.08 -7.18 18.25
C TYR A 295 5.88 -6.30 19.49
N GLN A 296 4.63 -6.07 19.88
CA GLN A 296 4.30 -5.37 21.11
C GLN A 296 3.08 -6.02 21.73
N ASP A 297 3.11 -6.17 23.06
CA ASP A 297 1.98 -6.76 23.78
C ASP A 297 0.74 -5.86 23.60
N GLY A 298 -0.34 -6.48 23.11
CA GLY A 298 -1.49 -5.75 22.58
C GLY A 298 -2.21 -4.90 23.62
N CYS A 299 -2.45 -3.64 23.29
CA CYS A 299 -3.31 -2.73 24.04
C CYS A 299 -4.43 -2.20 23.12
N SER A 300 -5.59 -1.90 23.70
CA SER A 300 -6.76 -1.36 22.99
C SER A 300 -7.13 -2.15 21.73
N GLU A 301 -6.75 -1.65 20.54
CA GLU A 301 -7.07 -2.25 19.23
C GLU A 301 -5.87 -2.94 18.56
N GLN A 302 -4.67 -2.84 19.14
CA GLN A 302 -3.45 -3.35 18.51
C GLN A 302 -3.33 -4.87 18.65
N ASN A 303 -3.26 -5.55 17.51
CA ASN A 303 -3.04 -6.99 17.47
C ASN A 303 -1.61 -7.33 17.92
N LYS A 304 -1.47 -8.07 19.03
CA LYS A 304 -0.18 -8.56 19.56
C LYS A 304 0.63 -9.41 18.57
N ASP A 305 -0.07 -10.02 17.60
CA ASP A 305 0.49 -10.88 16.56
C ASP A 305 0.99 -10.09 15.33
N GLN A 306 0.79 -8.77 15.32
CA GLN A 306 1.24 -7.84 14.28
C GLN A 306 2.68 -7.41 14.52
N VAL A 307 3.48 -7.36 13.44
CA VAL A 307 4.81 -6.73 13.45
C VAL A 307 4.62 -5.21 13.32
N ILE A 308 5.20 -4.46 14.25
CA ILE A 308 5.09 -2.99 14.31
C ILE A 308 6.37 -2.25 13.90
N CYS A 309 7.50 -2.95 13.90
CA CYS A 309 8.78 -2.45 13.42
C CYS A 309 9.63 -3.62 12.91
N THR A 310 10.44 -3.36 11.89
CA THR A 310 11.49 -4.28 11.45
C THR A 310 12.83 -3.57 11.37
N ILE A 311 13.88 -4.27 11.78
CA ILE A 311 15.28 -3.82 11.62
C ILE A 311 15.97 -4.79 10.68
N SER A 312 16.48 -4.29 9.55
CA SER A 312 17.17 -5.09 8.53
C SER A 312 18.64 -4.72 8.47
N SER A 313 19.55 -5.70 8.48
CA SER A 313 21.00 -5.44 8.51
C SER A 313 21.82 -6.46 7.70
N ASN A 314 22.93 -6.03 7.11
CA ASN A 314 23.84 -6.94 6.38
C ASN A 314 24.73 -7.80 7.30
N LYS A 315 24.79 -7.47 8.59
CA LYS A 315 25.56 -8.17 9.63
C LYS A 315 24.72 -8.34 10.90
N LYS A 316 25.13 -9.27 11.77
CA LYS A 316 24.60 -9.36 13.13
C LYS A 316 24.95 -8.07 13.87
N LEU A 317 23.96 -7.45 14.50
CA LEU A 317 24.14 -6.20 15.22
C LEU A 317 24.81 -6.46 16.58
N SER A 318 25.79 -5.65 16.97
CA SER A 318 26.22 -5.55 18.37
C SER A 318 25.09 -4.99 19.25
N TYR A 319 25.24 -5.04 20.57
CA TYR A 319 24.35 -4.35 21.50
C TYR A 319 24.16 -2.86 21.15
N GLU A 320 25.25 -2.10 20.98
CA GLU A 320 25.21 -0.66 20.61
C GLU A 320 24.53 -0.43 19.24
N GLU A 321 24.80 -1.30 18.27
CA GLU A 321 24.20 -1.19 16.93
C GLU A 321 22.70 -1.50 16.96
N PHE A 322 22.27 -2.48 17.76
CA PHE A 322 20.86 -2.77 17.98
C PHE A 322 20.12 -1.58 18.62
N GLN A 323 20.70 -0.95 19.65
CA GLN A 323 20.12 0.26 20.27
C GLN A 323 19.88 1.36 19.23
N LYS A 324 20.92 1.64 18.41
CA LYS A 324 20.87 2.67 17.39
C LYS A 324 19.80 2.37 16.34
N GLU A 325 19.83 1.18 15.75
CA GLU A 325 18.86 0.80 14.71
C GLU A 325 17.43 0.73 15.25
N PHE A 326 17.23 0.38 16.53
CA PHE A 326 15.92 0.43 17.17
C PHE A 326 15.37 1.86 17.28
N VAL A 327 16.19 2.84 17.71
CA VAL A 327 15.77 4.25 17.79
C VAL A 327 15.53 4.88 16.41
N ASP A 328 16.35 4.50 15.42
CA ASP A 328 16.29 5.07 14.08
C ASP A 328 15.14 4.52 13.23
N ASN A 329 14.79 3.22 13.36
CA ASN A 329 13.79 2.57 12.50
C ASN A 329 12.43 2.35 13.18
N CYS A 330 12.33 2.16 14.52
CA CYS A 330 11.05 1.88 15.19
C CYS A 330 10.25 3.14 15.55
N LEU A 331 9.93 3.97 14.54
CA LEU A 331 9.27 5.27 14.69
C LEU A 331 7.86 5.19 15.29
N ASP A 332 7.16 4.08 15.06
CA ASP A 332 5.85 3.81 15.65
C ASP A 332 5.93 3.57 17.18
N VAL A 333 7.12 3.28 17.71
CA VAL A 333 7.39 3.11 19.15
C VAL A 333 8.00 4.38 19.76
N ILE A 334 9.06 4.91 19.14
CA ILE A 334 9.91 5.98 19.70
C ILE A 334 9.20 7.33 19.64
N VAL A 335 8.92 7.93 20.80
CA VAL A 335 8.14 9.19 20.90
C VAL A 335 8.98 10.42 20.54
N ASP A 336 10.23 10.51 21.01
CA ASP A 336 11.21 11.52 20.56
C ASP A 336 12.54 10.86 20.18
N GLN A 337 12.92 10.98 18.90
CA GLN A 337 14.20 10.47 18.39
C GLN A 337 15.42 11.33 18.77
N LYS A 338 15.21 12.56 19.25
CA LYS A 338 16.31 13.43 19.71
C LYS A 338 16.72 13.14 21.14
N GLU A 339 15.82 12.53 21.92
CA GLU A 339 16.09 12.12 23.28
C GLU A 339 17.03 10.91 23.29
N LYS A 340 18.09 10.99 24.09
CA LYS A 340 18.98 9.85 24.31
C LYS A 340 18.39 8.99 25.42
N ALA A 341 18.07 7.74 25.12
CA ALA A 341 17.67 6.78 26.13
C ALA A 341 18.86 6.33 26.99
N GLU A 342 18.60 6.14 28.29
CA GLU A 342 19.46 5.37 29.20
C GLU A 342 19.20 3.88 28.94
N TRP A 343 20.19 3.16 28.42
CA TRP A 343 20.07 1.74 28.12
C TRP A 343 20.63 0.85 29.24
N SER A 344 20.01 -0.29 29.47
CA SER A 344 20.55 -1.36 30.31
C SER A 344 20.20 -2.74 29.75
N VAL A 345 21.07 -3.72 30.03
CA VAL A 345 20.91 -5.11 29.60
C VAL A 345 21.08 -6.05 30.79
N ASN A 346 20.30 -7.12 30.81
CA ASN A 346 20.46 -8.23 31.73
C ASN A 346 20.20 -9.57 31.02
N ALA A 347 20.22 -10.68 31.76
CA ALA A 347 20.09 -12.02 31.21
C ALA A 347 18.72 -12.32 30.53
N SER A 348 17.69 -11.50 30.77
CA SER A 348 16.32 -11.71 30.31
C SER A 348 15.84 -10.66 29.30
N ASN A 349 16.23 -9.39 29.47
CA ASN A 349 15.72 -8.28 28.67
C ASN A 349 16.72 -7.12 28.50
N ILE A 350 16.39 -6.22 27.56
CA ILE A 350 17.04 -4.91 27.38
C ILE A 350 16.01 -3.83 27.73
N THR A 351 16.38 -2.85 28.54
CA THR A 351 15.54 -1.69 28.85
C THR A 351 16.12 -0.42 28.24
N ALA A 352 15.28 0.36 27.56
CA ALA A 352 15.56 1.72 27.10
C ALA A 352 14.69 2.71 27.89
N LYS A 353 15.31 3.58 28.69
CA LYS A 353 14.60 4.55 29.53
C LYS A 353 14.76 5.97 29.00
N PHE A 354 13.62 6.61 28.77
CA PHE A 354 13.47 8.01 28.38
C PHE A 354 12.92 8.81 29.57
N SER A 355 12.87 10.13 29.48
CA SER A 355 12.37 11.00 30.56
C SER A 355 10.88 10.85 30.85
N GLN A 356 10.08 10.42 29.87
CA GLN A 356 8.62 10.30 29.98
C GLN A 356 8.10 8.86 29.85
N TYR A 357 8.96 7.89 29.51
CA TYR A 357 8.56 6.49 29.33
C TYR A 357 9.78 5.56 29.36
N SER A 358 9.55 4.26 29.49
CA SER A 358 10.58 3.23 29.30
C SER A 358 10.06 2.08 28.46
N ILE A 359 10.91 1.52 27.61
CA ILE A 359 10.63 0.34 26.80
C ILE A 359 11.46 -0.83 27.37
N ASN A 360 10.79 -1.91 27.72
CA ASN A 360 11.38 -3.20 28.03
C ASN A 360 11.27 -4.10 26.79
N ILE A 361 12.38 -4.67 26.33
CA ILE A 361 12.49 -5.48 25.12
C ILE A 361 12.85 -6.91 25.51
N GLU A 362 12.03 -7.89 25.09
CA GLU A 362 12.14 -9.27 25.53
C GLU A 362 12.18 -10.27 24.36
N ASN A 363 12.75 -11.46 24.60
CA ASN A 363 12.91 -12.51 23.59
C ASN A 363 11.57 -13.13 23.17
N TYR A 364 11.29 -13.22 21.86
CA TYR A 364 10.04 -13.77 21.33
C TYR A 364 10.27 -14.90 20.29
N ASN A 365 10.33 -16.15 20.75
CA ASN A 365 10.34 -17.38 19.92
C ASN A 365 11.50 -17.61 18.91
N ARG A 366 12.25 -16.59 18.45
CA ARG A 366 13.39 -16.77 17.51
C ARG A 366 14.53 -15.79 17.79
N GLY A 367 15.77 -16.29 17.68
CA GLY A 367 16.96 -15.52 18.02
C GLY A 367 17.08 -15.27 19.53
N SER A 368 17.97 -14.37 19.92
CA SER A 368 18.01 -13.81 21.28
C SER A 368 18.68 -12.44 21.32
N LEU A 369 18.23 -11.60 22.25
CA LEU A 369 18.90 -10.37 22.65
C LEU A 369 20.32 -10.67 23.20
N PRO A 370 21.26 -9.72 23.09
CA PRO A 370 22.48 -9.70 23.91
C PRO A 370 22.16 -9.81 25.40
N LYS A 371 22.97 -10.55 26.17
CA LYS A 371 22.90 -10.62 27.64
C LYS A 371 23.89 -9.68 28.33
N TYR A 372 24.89 -9.23 27.59
CA TYR A 372 25.92 -8.29 28.01
C TYR A 372 26.23 -7.31 26.87
N GLU A 373 26.81 -6.16 27.20
CA GLU A 373 27.07 -5.07 26.24
C GLU A 373 28.09 -5.46 25.15
N THR A 374 28.91 -6.46 25.41
CA THR A 374 29.90 -7.01 24.46
C THR A 374 29.33 -8.07 23.52
N GLU A 375 28.08 -8.51 23.72
CA GLU A 375 27.43 -9.52 22.88
C GLU A 375 26.74 -8.89 21.66
N SER A 376 26.45 -9.73 20.67
CA SER A 376 25.66 -9.39 19.49
C SER A 376 24.30 -10.06 19.54
N VAL A 377 23.32 -9.51 18.82
CA VAL A 377 22.03 -10.16 18.61
C VAL A 377 22.25 -11.55 17.98
N SER A 378 21.62 -12.56 18.57
CA SER A 378 21.58 -13.91 18.02
C SER A 378 20.36 -14.07 17.12
N TYR A 379 20.53 -14.76 16.00
CA TYR A 379 19.50 -14.95 14.97
C TYR A 379 19.30 -16.44 14.71
N LYS A 380 18.06 -16.85 14.47
CA LYS A 380 17.73 -18.20 14.00
C LYS A 380 17.97 -18.26 12.49
N GLU A 381 19.03 -18.94 12.09
CA GLU A 381 19.37 -19.21 10.69
C GLU A 381 18.70 -20.51 10.21
N PHE A 382 18.30 -20.55 8.94
CA PHE A 382 17.67 -21.72 8.31
C PHE A 382 18.59 -22.28 7.22
N LYS A 383 19.19 -23.44 7.50
CA LYS A 383 20.22 -24.04 6.62
C LYS A 383 19.70 -24.45 5.23
N ALA A 384 18.41 -24.79 5.11
CA ALA A 384 17.81 -25.19 3.85
C ALA A 384 17.62 -24.02 2.86
N ALA A 385 17.58 -22.79 3.40
CA ALA A 385 17.19 -21.58 2.69
C ALA A 385 18.35 -20.61 2.46
N GLU A 386 19.61 -21.04 2.69
CA GLU A 386 20.80 -20.17 2.84
C GLU A 386 20.55 -18.95 3.77
N SER A 387 19.62 -19.13 4.72
CA SER A 387 18.89 -17.99 5.27
C SER A 387 19.78 -17.05 6.05
N SER A 388 19.46 -15.80 5.82
CA SER A 388 20.08 -14.61 6.35
C SER A 388 19.87 -14.39 7.85
N GLY A 389 18.97 -15.13 8.51
CA GLY A 389 18.80 -15.14 9.96
C GLY A 389 17.72 -14.20 10.50
N ILE A 390 16.75 -14.77 11.23
CA ILE A 390 15.64 -14.03 11.86
C ILE A 390 15.80 -13.97 13.39
N ALA A 391 15.61 -12.77 13.96
CA ALA A 391 15.37 -12.57 15.39
C ALA A 391 14.01 -11.92 15.60
N ARG A 392 13.43 -12.12 16.78
CA ARG A 392 12.08 -11.68 17.11
C ARG A 392 12.01 -11.26 18.56
N PHE A 393 11.50 -10.06 18.81
CA PHE A 393 11.37 -9.50 20.15
C PHE A 393 9.96 -8.95 20.36
N THR A 394 9.44 -9.03 21.60
CA THR A 394 8.29 -8.23 22.02
C THR A 394 8.77 -7.02 22.80
N ILE A 395 8.01 -5.93 22.76
CA ILE A 395 8.23 -4.77 23.60
C ILE A 395 7.06 -4.51 24.54
N ASN A 396 7.41 -4.07 25.74
CA ASN A 396 6.49 -3.63 26.77
C ASN A 396 6.86 -2.20 27.17
N MET A 397 5.92 -1.27 27.01
CA MET A 397 6.15 0.15 27.22
C MET A 397 5.46 0.62 28.51
N SER A 398 6.22 1.24 29.41
CA SER A 398 5.73 1.81 30.66
C SER A 398 5.78 3.33 30.58
N CYS A 399 4.65 3.98 30.84
CA CYS A 399 4.52 5.44 30.80
C CYS A 399 4.87 6.08 32.15
N GLY A 400 5.58 7.22 32.10
CA GLY A 400 5.99 8.00 33.26
C GLY A 400 4.89 8.92 33.79
N GLU A 401 5.19 9.66 34.86
CA GLU A 401 4.22 10.61 35.45
C GLU A 401 3.74 11.65 34.43
N GLY A 402 2.44 11.95 34.46
CA GLY A 402 1.80 12.85 33.51
C GLY A 402 1.51 12.24 32.14
N THR A 403 1.69 10.93 31.95
CA THR A 403 1.38 10.22 30.69
C THR A 403 0.58 8.93 30.91
N PHE A 404 -0.05 8.41 29.86
CA PHE A 404 -0.81 7.15 29.84
C PHE A 404 -0.57 6.39 28.53
N ILE A 405 -0.86 5.08 28.51
CA ILE A 405 -0.80 4.27 27.27
C ILE A 405 -2.03 4.60 26.42
N GLY A 406 -1.81 5.28 25.28
CA GLY A 406 -2.86 5.62 24.31
C GLY A 406 -2.87 4.71 23.09
N ASP A 407 -3.39 5.24 21.98
CA ASP A 407 -3.47 4.56 20.69
C ASP A 407 -2.10 4.04 20.21
N LYS A 408 -2.12 2.92 19.47
CA LYS A 408 -0.91 2.17 19.06
C LYS A 408 0.07 1.86 20.22
N CYS A 409 -0.44 1.77 21.45
CA CYS A 409 0.37 1.48 22.63
C CYS A 409 1.56 2.44 22.79
N ARG A 410 1.32 3.75 22.58
CA ARG A 410 2.29 4.83 22.75
C ARG A 410 1.94 5.72 23.94
N CYS A 411 2.95 6.20 24.67
CA CYS A 411 2.71 7.11 25.78
C CYS A 411 2.19 8.46 25.27
N SER A 412 1.01 8.83 25.75
CA SER A 412 0.30 10.06 25.44
C SER A 412 0.21 10.94 26.68
N ALA A 413 0.23 12.26 26.51
CA ALA A 413 0.18 13.20 27.62
C ALA A 413 -1.20 13.20 28.29
N CYS A 414 -1.23 13.24 29.62
CA CYS A 414 -2.44 13.42 30.40
C CYS A 414 -3.04 14.83 30.24
N PRO A 415 -4.31 15.04 30.64
CA PRO A 415 -4.92 16.37 30.75
C PRO A 415 -4.06 17.37 31.53
N VAL A 416 -4.22 18.66 31.25
CA VAL A 416 -3.49 19.74 31.96
C VAL A 416 -3.76 19.65 33.47
N ASN A 417 -2.72 19.91 34.28
CA ASN A 417 -2.69 19.75 35.74
C ASN A 417 -2.86 18.30 36.25
N CYS A 418 -2.91 17.29 35.38
CA CYS A 418 -3.01 15.90 35.78
C CYS A 418 -1.63 15.23 35.98
N ALA A 419 -1.43 14.55 37.11
CA ALA A 419 -0.22 13.79 37.44
C ALA A 419 -0.32 12.31 37.01
N SER A 420 -1.52 11.72 37.01
CA SER A 420 -1.80 10.43 36.38
C SER A 420 -3.24 10.39 35.87
N CYS A 421 -3.45 9.81 34.69
CA CYS A 421 -4.74 9.71 34.04
C CYS A 421 -5.02 8.28 33.56
N LEU A 422 -6.29 7.99 33.29
CA LEU A 422 -6.71 6.73 32.65
C LEU A 422 -6.72 6.88 31.12
N ASP A 423 -7.07 8.07 30.64
CA ASP A 423 -7.17 8.43 29.24
C ASP A 423 -6.92 9.95 29.05
N GLY A 424 -6.95 10.42 27.80
CA GLY A 424 -6.70 11.83 27.43
C GLY A 424 -7.74 12.86 27.92
N ASN A 425 -8.79 12.42 28.64
CA ASN A 425 -9.83 13.27 29.24
C ASN A 425 -10.00 13.02 30.75
N THR A 426 -9.73 11.80 31.23
CA THR A 426 -10.03 11.37 32.62
C THR A 426 -8.78 11.29 33.49
N CYS A 427 -8.61 12.26 34.38
CA CYS A 427 -7.56 12.29 35.38
C CYS A 427 -7.90 11.40 36.60
N SER A 428 -6.90 10.71 37.15
CA SER A 428 -6.99 9.92 38.39
C SER A 428 -6.24 10.55 39.57
N LYS A 429 -5.22 11.38 39.32
CA LYS A 429 -4.47 12.12 40.35
C LYS A 429 -4.01 13.47 39.80
N CYS A 430 -4.24 14.55 40.53
CA CYS A 430 -3.83 15.88 40.12
C CYS A 430 -2.41 16.24 40.57
N LYS A 431 -1.78 17.19 39.86
CA LYS A 431 -0.52 17.83 40.26
C LYS A 431 -0.76 18.79 41.42
N GLU A 432 0.31 19.12 42.14
CA GLU A 432 0.29 20.10 43.22
C GLU A 432 -0.32 21.44 42.76
N GLY A 433 -1.04 22.12 43.66
CA GLY A 433 -1.80 23.33 43.30
C GLY A 433 -3.16 23.09 42.64
N SER A 434 -3.60 21.83 42.47
CA SER A 434 -4.93 21.50 41.94
C SER A 434 -5.62 20.34 42.68
N SER A 435 -6.95 20.25 42.53
CA SER A 435 -7.81 19.22 43.13
C SER A 435 -8.62 18.50 42.05
N LEU A 436 -8.90 17.22 42.27
CA LEU A 436 -9.67 16.38 41.35
C LEU A 436 -11.18 16.59 41.55
N ILE A 437 -11.88 17.04 40.51
CA ILE A 437 -13.33 17.24 40.46
C ILE A 437 -13.84 16.65 39.14
N ASP A 438 -14.77 15.70 39.20
CA ASP A 438 -15.38 15.02 38.04
C ASP A 438 -14.37 14.53 36.97
N GLY A 439 -13.26 13.94 37.44
CA GLY A 439 -12.18 13.43 36.57
C GLY A 439 -11.28 14.51 35.97
N LYS A 440 -11.37 15.78 36.42
CA LYS A 440 -10.58 16.91 35.93
C LYS A 440 -9.86 17.63 37.08
N CYS A 441 -8.70 18.22 36.79
CA CYS A 441 -7.93 18.97 37.76
C CYS A 441 -8.25 20.46 37.70
N VAL A 442 -8.80 20.98 38.79
CA VAL A 442 -9.16 22.40 38.96
C VAL A 442 -8.20 23.04 39.95
N CYS A 443 -7.73 24.27 39.69
CA CYS A 443 -6.75 24.92 40.56
C CYS A 443 -7.31 25.15 41.97
N ASN A 444 -6.45 24.95 42.96
CA ASN A 444 -6.76 25.21 44.36
C ASN A 444 -6.85 26.71 44.63
N LYS A 445 -7.57 27.09 45.68
CA LYS A 445 -7.66 28.50 46.12
C LYS A 445 -6.25 29.05 46.41
N GLY A 446 -5.89 30.17 45.77
CA GLY A 446 -4.53 30.75 45.80
C GLY A 446 -3.64 30.39 44.60
N PHE A 447 -4.13 29.55 43.68
CA PHE A 447 -3.52 29.27 42.39
C PHE A 447 -4.40 29.80 41.26
N ILE A 448 -3.76 30.35 40.23
CA ILE A 448 -4.39 30.82 38.98
C ILE A 448 -3.88 29.97 37.81
N THR A 449 -4.70 29.81 36.77
CA THR A 449 -4.24 29.23 35.50
C THR A 449 -3.42 30.22 34.71
N ASN A 450 -2.22 29.83 34.28
CA ASN A 450 -1.42 30.59 33.30
C ASN A 450 -1.95 30.41 31.86
N GLU A 451 -1.26 31.00 30.88
CA GLU A 451 -1.63 30.97 29.45
C GLU A 451 -1.74 29.55 28.84
N VAL A 452 -1.04 28.56 29.41
CA VAL A 452 -1.10 27.15 29.01
C VAL A 452 -2.03 26.31 29.89
N GLY A 453 -2.84 26.95 30.73
CA GLY A 453 -3.82 26.31 31.60
C GLY A 453 -3.24 25.62 32.85
N VAL A 454 -1.96 25.82 33.16
CA VAL A 454 -1.30 25.22 34.32
C VAL A 454 -1.55 26.05 35.57
N CYS A 455 -1.87 25.41 36.69
CA CYS A 455 -2.05 26.05 37.98
C CYS A 455 -0.71 26.55 38.54
N VAL A 456 -0.59 27.86 38.71
CA VAL A 456 0.59 28.54 39.29
C VAL A 456 0.16 29.40 40.47
N ILE A 457 1.06 29.65 41.42
CA ILE A 457 0.81 30.53 42.56
C ILE A 457 0.52 31.94 42.02
N GLU A 458 -0.54 32.57 42.53
CA GLU A 458 -0.89 33.95 42.16
C GLU A 458 0.27 34.89 42.54
N PRO A 459 0.89 35.60 41.58
CA PRO A 459 2.02 36.47 41.87
C PRO A 459 1.53 37.63 42.73
N VAL A 460 2.03 37.72 43.96
CA VAL A 460 1.73 38.84 44.86
C VAL A 460 2.27 40.12 44.22
N THR A 461 1.38 40.91 43.63
CA THR A 461 1.73 42.20 43.02
C THR A 461 2.07 43.17 44.14
N THR A 462 3.34 43.23 44.53
CA THR A 462 3.85 44.22 45.47
C THR A 462 3.80 45.59 44.81
N THR A 463 2.67 46.29 44.95
CA THR A 463 2.51 47.67 44.50
C THR A 463 3.37 48.58 45.38
N THR A 464 4.61 48.78 44.97
CA THR A 464 5.50 49.79 45.59
C THR A 464 4.99 51.17 45.22
N THR A 465 4.14 51.75 46.07
CA THR A 465 3.70 53.13 45.96
C THR A 465 4.89 54.06 46.18
N ILE A 466 5.50 54.54 45.09
CA ILE A 466 6.49 55.61 45.16
C ILE A 466 5.73 56.93 45.33
N THR A 467 5.69 57.43 46.56
CA THR A 467 5.25 58.80 46.83
C THR A 467 6.31 59.75 46.29
N ILE A 468 5.98 60.50 45.24
CA ILE A 468 6.82 61.58 44.73
C ILE A 468 6.34 62.87 45.41
N GLU A 469 7.18 63.46 46.27
CA GLU A 469 6.96 64.82 46.77
C GLU A 469 7.26 65.84 45.67
N GLU A 470 6.29 66.70 45.37
CA GLU A 470 6.50 67.84 44.45
C GLU A 470 7.46 68.85 45.08
N THR A 471 8.68 68.93 44.54
CA THR A 471 9.56 70.10 44.76
C THR A 471 9.54 70.96 43.51
N ILE A 472 8.99 72.16 43.62
CA ILE A 472 8.89 73.13 42.53
C ILE A 472 10.11 74.07 42.57
N GLU A 473 10.99 74.01 41.57
CA GLU A 473 11.79 75.18 41.12
C GLU A 473 12.46 74.95 39.74
N PRO A 474 13.05 75.95 39.05
CA PRO A 474 12.40 76.51 37.89
C PRO A 474 13.08 76.21 36.54
N THR A 475 12.34 76.48 35.47
CA THR A 475 12.78 76.36 34.06
C THR A 475 13.93 77.31 33.70
N PRO A 476 14.93 76.82 32.95
CA PRO A 476 15.60 77.64 31.95
C PRO A 476 15.50 77.06 30.53
N THR A 477 14.89 77.86 29.65
CA THR A 477 15.24 78.15 28.26
C THR A 477 15.83 77.03 27.38
N ILE A 478 15.07 76.69 26.33
CA ILE A 478 15.50 75.89 25.17
C ILE A 478 16.58 76.63 24.38
N ILE A 479 17.69 75.95 24.07
CA ILE A 479 18.55 76.25 22.92
C ILE A 479 18.55 75.02 22.02
N ILE A 480 18.24 75.22 20.73
CA ILE A 480 18.35 74.21 19.69
C ILE A 480 19.65 74.50 18.94
N GLU A 481 20.53 73.51 18.85
CA GLU A 481 21.54 73.45 17.79
C GLU A 481 21.49 72.07 17.13
N ASP A 482 21.44 72.11 15.79
CA ASP A 482 21.52 70.96 14.88
C ASP A 482 22.97 70.46 14.74
N GLU A 483 23.17 69.51 13.81
CA GLU A 483 24.46 68.99 13.30
C GLU A 483 25.16 67.93 14.20
N LYS A 484 25.80 66.86 13.68
CA LYS A 484 25.93 66.34 12.29
C LYS A 484 26.64 64.98 12.25
N SER A 485 26.54 64.36 11.09
CA SER A 485 27.24 63.15 10.66
C SER A 485 28.75 63.12 10.94
N THR A 486 29.28 61.92 11.18
CA THR A 486 30.63 61.56 10.71
C THR A 486 30.64 60.15 10.13
N GLU A 487 30.80 60.07 8.82
CA GLU A 487 31.32 58.87 8.13
C GLU A 487 32.84 58.76 8.35
N LEU A 488 33.39 57.56 8.09
CA LEU A 488 34.66 57.23 7.41
C LEU A 488 35.01 55.77 7.79
N ASN A 489 34.96 54.82 6.85
CA ASN A 489 36.03 54.39 5.92
C ASN A 489 37.10 53.49 6.57
N GLU A 490 37.68 52.48 5.91
CA GLU A 490 37.40 51.76 4.64
C GLU A 490 38.31 50.51 4.57
N ASN A 491 38.12 49.64 3.56
CA ASN A 491 39.00 48.51 3.16
C ASN A 491 39.05 47.31 4.14
N GLU A 492 39.26 46.05 3.74
CA GLU A 492 39.64 45.38 2.47
C GLU A 492 38.88 44.02 2.42
N GLU A 493 38.71 43.25 1.33
CA GLU A 493 39.22 43.26 -0.07
C GLU A 493 38.07 42.76 -1.02
N ILE A 494 38.34 42.49 -2.31
CA ILE A 494 37.39 41.93 -3.29
C ILE A 494 37.87 40.54 -3.75
N ASN A 495 36.96 39.57 -3.86
CA ASN A 495 37.12 38.52 -4.87
C ASN A 495 35.78 38.10 -5.50
N SER A 496 35.70 38.14 -6.83
CA SER A 496 34.46 38.02 -7.58
C SER A 496 34.37 36.70 -8.35
N THR A 497 33.18 36.08 -8.41
CA THR A 497 32.85 35.20 -9.55
C THR A 497 31.37 35.26 -9.90
N THR A 498 31.09 35.25 -11.20
CA THR A 498 29.83 35.74 -11.81
C THR A 498 28.64 34.79 -11.63
N ILE A 499 27.48 35.35 -11.24
CA ILE A 499 26.18 34.69 -11.30
C ILE A 499 25.47 35.09 -12.61
N ASN A 500 25.13 34.11 -13.45
CA ASN A 500 24.22 34.32 -14.58
C ASN A 500 22.79 33.90 -14.20
N HIS A 501 21.92 34.88 -13.96
CA HIS A 501 20.47 34.65 -13.82
C HIS A 501 19.82 34.45 -15.20
N VAL A 502 19.11 33.32 -15.37
CA VAL A 502 18.15 33.15 -16.48
C VAL A 502 16.75 32.98 -15.90
N THR A 503 15.99 34.07 -15.93
CA THR A 503 14.60 34.09 -15.44
C THR A 503 13.65 33.72 -16.58
N LYS A 504 12.94 32.59 -16.47
CA LYS A 504 11.81 32.26 -17.36
C LYS A 504 10.48 32.33 -16.63
N THR A 505 9.71 33.36 -16.98
CA THR A 505 8.33 33.58 -16.52
C THR A 505 7.39 32.53 -17.13
N ALA A 506 6.57 31.88 -16.30
CA ALA A 506 5.52 30.97 -16.76
C ALA A 506 4.14 31.50 -16.34
N THR A 507 3.34 31.92 -17.32
CA THR A 507 1.99 32.47 -17.11
C THR A 507 0.97 31.34 -16.97
N VAL A 508 0.30 31.23 -15.82
CA VAL A 508 -0.78 30.26 -15.61
C VAL A 508 -2.13 30.94 -15.82
N MET A 509 -2.85 30.57 -16.88
CA MET A 509 -4.26 30.94 -17.05
C MET A 509 -5.15 30.14 -16.10
N LYS A 510 -6.08 30.84 -15.44
CA LYS A 510 -7.06 30.26 -14.51
C LYS A 510 -8.38 30.06 -15.27
N GLN A 511 -8.86 28.83 -15.41
CA GLN A 511 -10.24 28.54 -15.83
C GLN A 511 -11.05 28.02 -14.64
N SER A 512 -12.32 28.45 -14.56
CA SER A 512 -13.19 28.23 -13.40
C SER A 512 -14.57 27.76 -13.82
N ILE A 513 -14.95 26.53 -13.46
CA ILE A 513 -16.34 26.03 -13.44
C ILE A 513 -16.49 25.03 -12.25
N PRO A 514 -17.69 24.58 -11.83
CA PRO A 514 -18.24 24.99 -10.54
C PRO A 514 -18.31 23.86 -9.49
N ALA A 515 -18.62 24.24 -8.24
CA ALA A 515 -18.61 23.33 -7.10
C ALA A 515 -19.81 22.38 -7.04
N THR A 516 -19.55 21.08 -6.88
CA THR A 516 -20.51 20.09 -6.36
C THR A 516 -19.94 19.44 -5.09
N LYS A 517 -20.79 19.26 -4.08
CA LYS A 517 -20.40 18.86 -2.72
C LYS A 517 -19.82 17.44 -2.67
N LYS A 518 -18.69 17.27 -1.97
CA LYS A 518 -18.19 15.97 -1.47
C LYS A 518 -18.07 16.02 0.08
N PRO A 519 -18.11 14.86 0.77
CA PRO A 519 -18.06 14.80 2.23
C PRO A 519 -16.69 15.19 2.79
N VAL A 520 -16.66 15.62 4.05
CA VAL A 520 -15.43 16.02 4.75
C VAL A 520 -14.69 14.79 5.26
N THR A 521 -13.62 14.38 4.57
CA THR A 521 -12.57 13.53 5.15
C THR A 521 -11.41 14.39 5.62
N LYS A 522 -10.95 14.17 6.87
CA LYS A 522 -9.77 14.85 7.43
C LYS A 522 -8.53 14.44 6.63
N LYS A 523 -7.83 15.40 6.02
CA LYS A 523 -6.46 15.14 5.52
C LYS A 523 -5.51 14.93 6.70
N PRO A 524 -4.69 13.87 6.73
CA PRO A 524 -3.57 13.80 7.66
C PRO A 524 -2.54 14.90 7.31
N LYS A 525 -1.84 15.41 8.33
CA LYS A 525 -0.73 16.36 8.13
C LYS A 525 0.42 15.60 7.47
N LYS A 526 0.90 16.07 6.31
CA LYS A 526 2.18 15.60 5.75
C LYS A 526 3.32 15.93 6.71
N ILE A 527 3.86 14.92 7.37
CA ILE A 527 5.18 14.99 8.00
C ILE A 527 6.22 14.80 6.89
N ILE A 528 7.12 15.77 6.74
CA ILE A 528 8.23 15.66 5.79
C ILE A 528 9.30 14.76 6.45
N ARG A 529 9.22 13.45 6.22
CA ARG A 529 10.25 12.49 6.64
C ARG A 529 11.50 12.64 5.77
N LYS A 530 12.69 12.52 6.37
CA LYS A 530 13.98 12.54 5.65
C LYS A 530 14.11 11.27 4.80
N CYS A 531 14.54 11.40 3.55
CA CYS A 531 14.92 10.25 2.73
C CYS A 531 16.11 9.50 3.37
N ARG A 532 16.11 8.17 3.26
CA ARG A 532 17.20 7.29 3.69
C ARG A 532 18.46 7.66 2.89
N ALA A 533 19.44 8.29 3.54
CA ALA A 533 20.67 8.71 2.87
C ALA A 533 21.55 7.49 2.58
N LYS A 534 21.74 7.16 1.30
CA LYS A 534 22.71 6.14 0.89
C LYS A 534 24.14 6.60 1.22
N PHE A 535 24.83 5.84 2.05
CA PHE A 535 26.29 5.77 1.99
C PHE A 535 26.68 4.53 1.19
N HIS A 536 27.07 4.74 -0.08
CA HIS A 536 27.83 3.74 -0.81
C HIS A 536 29.28 3.84 -0.34
N ASN A 537 29.77 2.81 0.36
CA ASN A 537 31.19 2.54 0.44
C ASN A 537 31.51 1.46 -0.60
N GLU A 538 32.26 1.84 -1.63
CA GLU A 538 32.89 0.92 -2.56
C GLU A 538 34.19 0.39 -1.93
N ILE A 539 34.29 -0.93 -1.74
CA ILE A 539 35.52 -1.73 -1.82
C ILE A 539 35.13 -3.07 -2.45
#